data_AF-A0A3D2W754-F1
#
_entry.id   AF-A0A3D2W754-F1
#
_cell.length_a   1.000
_cell.length_b   1.000
_cell.length_c   1.000
_cell.angle_alpha   90.00
_cell.angle_beta   90.00
_cell.angle_gamma   90.00
#
_symmetry.space_group_name_H-M   'P 1'
#
loop_
_entity.id
_entity.type
_entity.pdbx_description
1 polymer ?
#
loop_
_entity_poly.entity_id
_entity_poly.type
_entity_poly.pdbx_seq_one_letter_code
_entity_poly.pdbx_strand_id
1 'polypeptide(L)'
;MKQYYSVEEYRIYEADGRSLALIDGWAVNEDGSFPVLALQINGEDRDLRMVRMPQEEIAAKYSLPSSAIMCGFRLISLFDGKAESLSLYGDDQVLLEADSKKISTNTLHSGIVYYVDHMYADDEGSGSVSGWAFSIDGSPLSFDVTDENGVSRHPKCRTYPRIDFPSVSGEQNRAGFQLNFSTGGNENIIIYTDKYKEVLRYSAKAAQRMDDSGFSRMVKKVNDSSLQRLKRYYKQHGLIQTFRKVINTARGIDAYHQWFLLHKTGEKELKRQRET
;
A
#
# COMPACT_ATOMS: atom_id res chain seq x y z
N MET A 1 17.11 -26.32 1.39
CA MET A 1 16.66 -25.99 0.01
C MET A 1 17.13 -24.59 -0.36
N LYS A 2 17.37 -24.22 -1.62
CA LYS A 2 17.92 -22.87 -1.92
C LYS A 2 16.84 -21.77 -1.80
N GLN A 3 17.01 -20.94 -0.77
CA GLN A 3 16.34 -19.67 -0.43
C GLN A 3 16.70 -18.47 -1.32
N TYR A 4 15.79 -17.84 -2.08
CA TYR A 4 15.97 -16.44 -2.55
C TYR A 4 15.13 -15.50 -1.70
N TYR A 5 15.70 -14.40 -1.20
CA TYR A 5 14.94 -13.44 -0.39
C TYR A 5 15.55 -12.02 -0.42
N SER A 6 14.74 -11.06 0.02
CA SER A 6 15.18 -9.76 0.48
C SER A 6 14.21 -9.25 1.54
N VAL A 7 14.73 -8.78 2.66
CA VAL A 7 13.96 -7.95 3.59
C VAL A 7 14.20 -6.50 3.19
N GLU A 8 13.14 -5.83 2.74
CA GLU A 8 13.21 -4.49 2.16
C GLU A 8 13.09 -3.43 3.25
N GLU A 9 12.21 -3.67 4.21
CA GLU A 9 11.96 -2.76 5.33
C GLU A 9 11.51 -3.54 6.56
N TYR A 10 11.92 -3.07 7.74
CA TYR A 10 11.26 -3.43 8.98
C TYR A 10 11.12 -2.20 9.86
N ARG A 11 10.01 -2.12 10.60
CA ARG A 11 9.72 -1.05 11.55
C ARG A 11 9.13 -1.64 12.82
N ILE A 12 9.49 -1.06 13.95
CA ILE A 12 8.83 -1.32 15.23
C ILE A 12 8.00 -0.08 15.58
N TYR A 13 6.71 -0.26 15.86
CA TYR A 13 5.87 0.79 16.41
C TYR A 13 5.69 0.53 17.90
N GLU A 14 5.93 1.52 18.76
CA GLU A 14 5.78 1.38 20.21
C GLU A 14 4.90 2.50 20.77
N ALA A 15 3.87 2.14 21.54
CA ALA A 15 3.12 3.06 22.38
C ALA A 15 2.48 2.35 23.57
N ASP A 16 2.46 3.02 24.74
CA ASP A 16 1.80 2.57 25.97
C ASP A 16 2.10 1.11 26.38
N GLY A 17 3.36 0.70 26.23
CA GLY A 17 3.81 -0.66 26.59
C GLY A 17 3.37 -1.76 25.61
N ARG A 18 2.75 -1.40 24.49
CA ARG A 18 2.50 -2.29 23.35
C ARG A 18 3.39 -1.95 22.18
N SER A 19 3.69 -2.99 21.41
CA SER A 19 4.54 -2.89 20.25
C SER A 19 4.01 -3.67 19.07
N LEU A 20 4.37 -3.22 17.88
CA LEU A 20 4.08 -3.89 16.63
C LEU A 20 5.33 -3.97 15.77
N ALA A 21 5.67 -5.17 15.32
CA ALA A 21 6.66 -5.39 14.29
C ALA A 21 5.96 -5.46 12.93
N LEU A 22 6.40 -4.61 11.99
CA LEU A 22 5.99 -4.63 10.59
C LEU A 22 7.23 -4.91 9.74
N ILE A 23 7.20 -5.98 8.96
CA ILE A 23 8.34 -6.41 8.13
C ILE A 23 7.85 -6.65 6.70
N ASP A 24 8.45 -5.94 5.75
CA ASP A 24 8.15 -6.05 4.33
C ASP A 24 9.33 -6.66 3.57
N GLY A 25 9.03 -7.51 2.61
CA GLY A 25 10.04 -8.11 1.77
C GLY A 25 9.48 -9.12 0.77
N TRP A 26 10.35 -9.99 0.28
CA TRP A 26 9.97 -11.13 -0.54
C TRP A 26 10.85 -12.32 -0.24
N ALA A 27 10.30 -13.52 -0.38
CA ALA A 27 11.02 -14.76 -0.26
C ALA A 27 10.39 -15.85 -1.14
N VAL A 28 11.24 -16.65 -1.78
CA VAL A 28 10.82 -17.72 -2.67
C VAL A 28 11.88 -18.82 -2.72
N ASN A 29 11.43 -20.06 -2.68
CA ASN A 29 12.26 -21.23 -2.86
C ASN A 29 12.57 -21.45 -4.34
N GLU A 30 13.66 -22.15 -4.63
CA GLU A 30 14.09 -22.43 -6.01
C GLU A 30 13.05 -23.22 -6.83
N ASP A 31 12.16 -23.97 -6.17
CA ASP A 31 11.01 -24.65 -6.79
C ASP A 31 9.80 -23.73 -7.05
N GLY A 32 9.88 -22.46 -6.65
CA GLY A 32 8.80 -21.47 -6.75
C GLY A 32 7.80 -21.49 -5.59
N SER A 33 7.99 -22.34 -4.58
CA SER A 33 7.18 -22.34 -3.36
C SER A 33 7.55 -21.17 -2.45
N PHE A 34 6.61 -20.78 -1.58
CA PHE A 34 6.86 -19.76 -0.57
C PHE A 34 7.39 -20.43 0.70
N PRO A 35 8.52 -19.98 1.27
CA PRO A 35 9.11 -20.60 2.45
C PRO A 35 8.26 -20.38 3.70
N VAL A 36 8.43 -21.23 4.71
CA VAL A 36 7.87 -20.97 6.04
C VAL A 36 8.67 -19.85 6.68
N LEU A 37 7.97 -18.86 7.25
CA LEU A 37 8.58 -17.74 7.95
C LEU A 37 8.24 -17.81 9.42
N ALA A 38 9.26 -17.62 10.27
CA ALA A 38 9.11 -17.59 11.73
C ALA A 38 9.79 -16.33 12.29
N LEU A 39 9.14 -15.67 13.24
CA LEU A 39 9.66 -14.45 13.86
C LEU A 39 9.90 -14.70 15.34
N GLN A 40 11.08 -14.33 15.81
CA GLN A 40 11.39 -14.25 17.22
C GLN A 40 11.61 -12.80 17.63
N ILE A 41 11.05 -12.43 18.77
CA ILE A 41 11.30 -11.14 19.43
C ILE A 41 11.68 -11.42 20.87
N ASN A 42 12.84 -10.92 21.28
CA ASN A 42 13.46 -11.20 22.58
C ASN A 42 13.74 -12.70 22.80
N GLY A 43 14.02 -13.44 21.72
CA GLY A 43 14.28 -14.89 21.76
C GLY A 43 13.02 -15.76 21.90
N GLU A 44 11.83 -15.17 21.93
CA GLU A 44 10.55 -15.88 21.98
C GLU A 44 9.87 -15.88 20.61
N ASP A 45 9.31 -17.04 20.22
CA ASP A 45 8.50 -17.16 19.00
C ASP A 45 7.24 -16.28 19.10
N ARG A 46 6.88 -15.64 17.99
CA ARG A 46 5.74 -14.74 17.91
C ARG A 46 4.73 -15.19 16.86
N ASP A 47 3.47 -14.93 17.16
CA ASP A 47 2.38 -15.11 16.22
C ASP A 47 2.53 -14.11 15.05
N LEU A 48 2.61 -14.67 13.85
CA LEU A 48 2.76 -13.90 12.63
C LEU A 48 1.45 -13.86 11.84
N ARG A 49 0.99 -12.64 11.55
CA ARG A 49 0.02 -12.42 10.48
C ARG A 49 0.76 -12.03 9.22
N MET A 50 0.47 -12.72 8.13
CA MET A 50 1.13 -12.50 6.85
C MET A 50 0.14 -12.14 5.76
N VAL A 51 0.46 -11.12 4.98
CA VAL A 51 -0.16 -10.85 3.68
C VAL A 51 0.84 -11.17 2.59
N ARG A 52 0.41 -11.95 1.61
CA ARG A 52 1.20 -12.20 0.40
C ARG A 52 0.91 -11.16 -0.67
N MET A 53 1.96 -10.70 -1.33
CA MET A 53 1.92 -9.67 -2.37
C MET A 53 2.53 -10.18 -3.69
N PRO A 54 2.02 -9.72 -4.85
CA PRO A 54 2.57 -10.08 -6.14
C PRO A 54 3.91 -9.37 -6.42
N GLN A 55 4.87 -10.11 -6.96
CA GLN A 55 6.25 -9.73 -7.27
C GLN A 55 6.65 -10.39 -8.61
N GLU A 56 6.11 -9.88 -9.72
CA GLU A 56 6.30 -10.45 -11.06
C GLU A 56 7.76 -10.36 -11.52
N GLU A 57 8.43 -9.27 -11.16
CA GLU A 57 9.83 -9.00 -11.42
C GLU A 57 10.76 -10.01 -10.75
N ILE A 58 10.42 -10.48 -9.55
CA ILE A 58 11.20 -11.48 -8.82
C ILE A 58 11.02 -12.85 -9.47
N ALA A 59 9.78 -13.24 -9.78
CA ALA A 59 9.52 -14.49 -10.48
C ALA A 59 10.25 -14.52 -11.85
N ALA A 60 10.24 -13.41 -12.59
CA ALA A 60 10.95 -13.29 -13.86
C ALA A 60 12.48 -13.32 -13.68
N LYS A 61 13.02 -12.60 -12.69
CA LYS A 61 14.47 -12.54 -12.38
C LYS A 61 15.06 -13.93 -12.14
N TYR A 62 14.33 -14.80 -11.48
CA TYR A 62 14.77 -16.16 -11.15
C TYR A 62 14.18 -17.25 -12.06
N SER A 63 13.53 -16.87 -13.17
CA SER A 63 12.91 -17.81 -14.12
C SER A 63 11.95 -18.83 -13.47
N LEU A 64 11.19 -18.36 -12.47
CA LEU A 64 10.27 -19.16 -11.68
C LEU A 64 8.89 -19.30 -12.37
N PRO A 65 8.10 -20.33 -12.03
CA PRO A 65 6.75 -20.48 -12.55
C PRO A 65 5.85 -19.29 -12.15
N SER A 66 4.80 -19.04 -12.93
CA SER A 66 3.85 -17.94 -12.65
C SER A 66 3.13 -18.07 -11.31
N SER A 67 3.05 -19.28 -10.73
CA SER A 67 2.55 -19.49 -9.37
C SER A 67 3.43 -18.81 -8.30
N ALA A 68 4.71 -18.58 -8.58
CA ALA A 68 5.66 -17.93 -7.69
C ALA A 68 5.52 -16.40 -7.64
N ILE A 69 4.63 -15.80 -8.45
CA ILE A 69 4.40 -14.33 -8.44
C ILE A 69 4.03 -13.85 -7.04
N MET A 70 3.29 -14.63 -6.26
CA MET A 70 2.84 -14.23 -4.92
C MET A 70 3.92 -14.51 -3.85
N CYS A 71 5.16 -14.06 -4.08
CA CYS A 71 6.31 -14.25 -3.21
C CYS A 71 6.71 -13.02 -2.37
N GLY A 72 6.03 -11.88 -2.54
CA GLY A 72 6.14 -10.76 -1.62
C GLY A 72 5.40 -11.04 -0.32
N PHE A 73 5.85 -10.47 0.79
CA PHE A 73 5.20 -10.58 2.08
C PHE A 73 5.20 -9.27 2.86
N ARG A 74 4.15 -9.09 3.67
CA ARG A 74 4.09 -8.17 4.81
C ARG A 74 3.79 -9.00 6.05
N LEU A 75 4.68 -8.98 7.02
CA LEU A 75 4.52 -9.62 8.32
C LEU A 75 4.11 -8.58 9.35
N ILE A 76 3.14 -8.93 10.18
CA ILE A 76 2.64 -8.13 11.28
C ILE A 76 2.59 -9.00 12.53
N SER A 77 3.26 -8.53 13.59
CA SER A 77 3.25 -9.17 14.91
C SER A 77 2.99 -8.12 15.98
N LEU A 78 1.95 -8.31 16.78
CA LEU A 78 1.73 -7.55 18.01
C LEU A 78 2.40 -8.26 19.19
N PHE A 79 2.96 -7.47 20.11
CA PHE A 79 3.53 -7.98 21.35
C PHE A 79 3.54 -6.90 22.44
N ASP A 80 3.62 -7.34 23.69
CA ASP A 80 3.75 -6.44 24.84
C ASP A 80 5.23 -6.18 25.14
N GLY A 81 5.53 -4.98 25.63
CA GLY A 81 6.88 -4.54 25.98
C GLY A 81 7.70 -4.06 24.78
N LYS A 82 9.02 -3.91 24.99
CA LYS A 82 9.97 -3.41 23.99
C LYS A 82 10.70 -4.55 23.30
N ALA A 83 11.09 -4.33 22.04
CA ALA A 83 11.96 -5.25 21.33
C ALA A 83 13.44 -4.91 21.62
N GLU A 84 14.17 -5.85 22.18
CA GLU A 84 15.63 -5.79 22.39
C GLU A 84 16.39 -6.64 21.37
N SER A 85 15.74 -7.68 20.84
CA SER A 85 16.21 -8.46 19.70
C SER A 85 15.06 -8.86 18.78
N LEU A 86 15.36 -8.98 17.49
CA LEU A 86 14.42 -9.45 16.47
C LEU A 86 15.15 -10.32 15.46
N SER A 87 14.60 -11.51 15.23
CA SER A 87 15.13 -12.46 14.23
C SER A 87 14.00 -12.99 13.36
N LEU A 88 14.11 -12.82 12.05
CA LEU A 88 13.23 -13.45 11.06
C LEU A 88 13.97 -14.64 10.44
N TYR A 89 13.35 -15.81 10.50
CA TYR A 89 13.86 -17.05 9.95
C TYR A 89 13.05 -17.45 8.72
N GLY A 90 13.74 -17.98 7.72
CA GLY A 90 13.18 -18.84 6.68
C GLY A 90 13.50 -20.30 7.00
N ASP A 91 13.16 -21.21 6.08
CA ASP A 91 13.27 -22.67 6.29
C ASP A 91 14.60 -23.12 6.95
N ASP A 92 15.75 -22.69 6.42
CA ASP A 92 17.08 -23.13 6.89
C ASP A 92 18.04 -21.97 7.22
N GLN A 93 17.56 -20.72 7.30
CA GLN A 93 18.45 -19.54 7.42
C GLN A 93 17.79 -18.34 8.09
N VAL A 94 18.63 -17.47 8.66
CA VAL A 94 18.23 -16.16 9.18
C VAL A 94 18.10 -15.17 8.01
N LEU A 95 16.93 -14.54 7.87
CA LEU A 95 16.63 -13.54 6.84
C LEU A 95 16.85 -12.10 7.33
N LEU A 96 16.64 -11.87 8.63
CA LEU A 96 16.89 -10.60 9.30
C LEU A 96 17.32 -10.87 10.74
N GLU A 97 18.34 -10.15 11.20
CA GLU A 97 18.72 -10.09 12.61
C GLU A 97 18.98 -8.63 12.99
N ALA A 98 18.27 -8.18 14.02
CA ALA A 98 18.36 -6.83 14.56
C ALA A 98 18.58 -6.89 16.08
N ASP A 99 19.65 -6.23 16.53
CA ASP A 99 19.91 -5.97 17.94
C ASP A 99 19.20 -4.69 18.39
N SER A 100 19.26 -4.39 19.69
CA SER A 100 18.62 -3.21 20.29
C SER A 100 19.04 -1.90 19.61
N LYS A 101 20.29 -1.81 19.14
CA LYS A 101 20.77 -0.62 18.43
C LYS A 101 20.07 -0.47 17.08
N LYS A 102 20.03 -1.52 16.25
CA LYS A 102 19.32 -1.49 14.96
C LYS A 102 17.81 -1.30 15.15
N ILE A 103 17.23 -1.95 16.15
CA ILE A 103 15.81 -1.81 16.49
C ILE A 103 15.51 -0.35 16.81
N SER A 104 16.26 0.28 17.73
CA SER A 104 15.99 1.67 18.12
C SER A 104 16.04 2.65 16.95
N THR A 105 16.87 2.41 15.93
CA THR A 105 16.89 3.24 14.70
C THR A 105 15.69 3.04 13.78
N ASN A 106 14.97 1.93 13.92
CA ASN A 106 13.76 1.59 13.14
C ASN A 106 12.49 1.60 14.02
N THR A 107 12.61 2.12 15.24
CA THR A 107 11.48 2.27 16.16
C THR A 107 10.80 3.63 15.93
N LEU A 108 9.49 3.59 15.79
CA LEU A 108 8.59 4.73 15.74
C LEU A 108 7.74 4.74 17.00
N HIS A 109 7.81 5.83 17.77
CA HIS A 109 6.98 6.01 18.95
C HIS A 109 5.60 6.56 18.55
N SER A 110 4.77 5.68 18.01
CA SER A 110 3.41 6.01 17.58
C SER A 110 2.46 4.85 17.85
N GLY A 111 1.28 5.20 18.38
CA GLY A 111 0.18 4.28 18.58
C GLY A 111 -0.70 4.09 17.35
N ILE A 112 -0.47 4.84 16.26
CA ILE A 112 -1.21 4.74 15.00
C ILE A 112 -0.24 4.38 13.88
N VAL A 113 -0.53 3.28 13.20
CA VAL A 113 0.20 2.84 12.01
C VAL A 113 -0.67 3.14 10.81
N TYR A 114 -0.09 3.79 9.80
CA TYR A 114 -0.81 4.11 8.59
C TYR A 114 0.09 4.05 7.35
N TYR A 115 -0.57 3.91 6.21
CA TYR A 115 0.05 4.02 4.90
C TYR A 115 -0.91 4.72 3.95
N VAL A 116 -0.37 5.58 3.10
CA VAL A 116 -1.14 6.30 2.08
C VAL A 116 -0.91 5.59 0.75
N ASP A 117 -1.98 5.02 0.19
CA ASP A 117 -1.94 4.38 -1.12
C ASP A 117 -1.95 5.44 -2.22
N HIS A 118 -2.74 6.50 -2.03
CA HIS A 118 -2.98 7.50 -3.05
C HIS A 118 -3.25 8.88 -2.48
N MET A 119 -2.73 9.90 -3.16
CA MET A 119 -3.11 11.29 -3.00
C MET A 119 -3.51 11.86 -4.36
N TYR A 120 -4.61 12.60 -4.38
CA TYR A 120 -5.16 13.25 -5.56
C TYR A 120 -5.46 14.71 -5.27
N ALA A 121 -5.23 15.58 -6.25
CA ALA A 121 -5.79 16.92 -6.30
C ALA A 121 -6.20 17.26 -7.73
N ASP A 122 -7.33 17.95 -7.90
CA ASP A 122 -7.69 18.55 -9.17
C ASP A 122 -7.42 20.06 -9.18
N ASP A 123 -7.52 20.66 -10.37
CA ASP A 123 -7.36 22.10 -10.56
C ASP A 123 -8.59 22.90 -10.08
N GLU A 124 -9.69 22.23 -9.74
CA GLU A 124 -10.93 22.83 -9.23
C GLU A 124 -10.92 22.99 -7.70
N GLY A 125 -9.83 22.56 -7.03
CA GLY A 125 -9.65 22.70 -5.60
C GLY A 125 -10.24 21.55 -4.78
N SER A 126 -10.41 20.37 -5.36
CA SER A 126 -10.76 19.14 -4.64
C SER A 126 -9.53 18.28 -4.38
N GLY A 127 -9.41 17.79 -3.15
CA GLY A 127 -8.37 16.88 -2.70
C GLY A 127 -8.96 15.55 -2.25
N SER A 128 -8.22 14.46 -2.49
CA SER A 128 -8.52 13.14 -1.92
C SER A 128 -7.27 12.45 -1.41
N VAL A 129 -7.40 11.75 -0.30
CA VAL A 129 -6.36 10.87 0.26
C VAL A 129 -7.00 9.53 0.60
N SER A 130 -6.38 8.44 0.17
CA SER A 130 -6.80 7.09 0.55
C SER A 130 -5.62 6.24 0.98
N GLY A 131 -5.92 5.26 1.83
CA GLY A 131 -4.89 4.46 2.48
C GLY A 131 -5.47 3.41 3.41
N TRP A 132 -4.62 2.94 4.31
CA TRP A 132 -5.04 2.17 5.47
C TRP A 132 -4.41 2.73 6.74
N ALA A 133 -5.11 2.58 7.86
CA ALA A 133 -4.63 2.95 9.17
C ALA A 133 -5.25 2.03 10.24
N PHE A 134 -4.52 1.81 11.32
CA PHE A 134 -5.03 1.15 12.52
C PHE A 134 -4.28 1.65 13.75
N SER A 135 -4.85 1.47 14.94
CA SER A 135 -4.14 1.73 16.20
C SER A 135 -3.62 0.41 16.79
N ILE A 136 -2.43 0.46 17.40
CA ILE A 136 -1.78 -0.72 17.98
C ILE A 136 -2.54 -1.27 19.21
N ASP A 137 -3.35 -0.42 19.85
CA ASP A 137 -4.16 -0.78 21.01
C ASP A 137 -5.55 -1.34 20.65
N GLY A 138 -5.95 -1.26 19.38
CA GLY A 138 -7.25 -1.72 18.89
C GLY A 138 -8.34 -0.63 18.84
N SER A 139 -8.08 0.56 19.39
CA SER A 139 -9.01 1.69 19.43
C SER A 139 -9.52 2.12 18.03
N PRO A 140 -10.77 2.62 17.93
CA PRO A 140 -11.33 3.10 16.68
C PRO A 140 -10.65 4.40 16.23
N LEU A 141 -10.39 4.49 14.93
CA LEU A 141 -9.79 5.68 14.31
C LEU A 141 -10.85 6.69 13.85
N SER A 142 -10.52 7.96 14.03
CA SER A 142 -11.20 9.11 13.47
C SER A 142 -10.26 9.90 12.57
N PHE A 143 -10.85 10.66 11.64
CA PHE A 143 -10.11 11.40 10.62
C PHE A 143 -10.61 12.84 10.53
N ASP A 144 -9.68 13.77 10.35
CA ASP A 144 -9.99 15.17 10.03
C ASP A 144 -8.99 15.71 9.02
N VAL A 145 -9.31 16.85 8.42
CA VAL A 145 -8.42 17.59 7.52
C VAL A 145 -8.45 19.05 7.92
N THR A 146 -7.30 19.63 8.20
CA THR A 146 -7.19 21.07 8.49
C THR A 146 -6.30 21.76 7.46
N ASP A 147 -6.51 23.05 7.25
CA ASP A 147 -5.53 23.86 6.54
C ASP A 147 -4.30 24.17 7.40
N GLU A 148 -3.38 24.97 6.85
CA GLU A 148 -2.17 25.44 7.52
C GLU A 148 -2.45 26.30 8.77
N ASN A 149 -3.64 26.90 8.86
CA ASN A 149 -4.08 27.71 10.00
C ASN A 149 -4.85 26.89 11.03
N GLY A 150 -5.02 25.58 10.81
CA GLY A 150 -5.74 24.67 11.72
C GLY A 150 -7.26 24.71 11.56
N VAL A 151 -7.79 25.35 10.50
CA VAL A 151 -9.23 25.38 10.24
C VAL A 151 -9.65 24.07 9.57
N SER A 152 -10.63 23.36 10.16
CA SER A 152 -11.14 22.10 9.59
C SER A 152 -11.81 22.33 8.22
N ARG A 153 -11.53 21.41 7.30
CA ARG A 153 -12.11 21.32 5.95
C ARG A 153 -13.29 20.36 5.87
N HIS A 154 -13.74 19.82 7.02
CA HIS A 154 -14.87 18.89 7.13
C HIS A 154 -14.86 17.80 6.05
N PRO A 155 -13.84 16.91 6.06
CA PRO A 155 -13.69 15.91 5.02
C PRO A 155 -14.88 14.94 4.99
N LYS A 156 -15.29 14.54 3.79
CA LYS A 156 -16.14 13.35 3.62
C LYS A 156 -15.28 12.11 3.79
N CYS A 157 -15.42 11.44 4.94
CA CYS A 157 -14.70 10.23 5.27
C CYS A 157 -15.50 8.97 4.92
N ARG A 158 -14.84 7.99 4.31
CA ARG A 158 -15.34 6.63 4.12
C ARG A 158 -14.30 5.63 4.59
N THR A 159 -14.68 4.71 5.48
CA THR A 159 -13.86 3.55 5.85
C THR A 159 -14.35 2.29 5.17
N TYR A 160 -13.48 1.31 4.93
CA TYR A 160 -13.81 0.05 4.24
C TYR A 160 -12.84 -1.08 4.61
N PRO A 161 -13.26 -2.35 4.46
CA PRO A 161 -12.37 -3.49 4.71
C PRO A 161 -11.25 -3.59 3.67
N ARG A 162 -10.07 -4.03 4.12
CA ARG A 162 -8.90 -4.28 3.29
C ARG A 162 -8.59 -5.77 3.30
N ILE A 163 -8.66 -6.40 2.13
CA ILE A 163 -8.41 -7.83 1.95
C ILE A 163 -6.91 -8.16 1.95
N ASP A 164 -6.09 -7.15 1.65
CA ASP A 164 -4.63 -7.13 1.57
C ASP A 164 -4.01 -6.59 2.86
N PHE A 165 -4.79 -6.51 3.94
CA PHE A 165 -4.32 -6.13 5.25
C PHE A 165 -4.94 -7.07 6.28
N PRO A 166 -4.15 -7.82 7.07
CA PRO A 166 -4.72 -8.72 8.05
C PRO A 166 -5.12 -7.83 9.24
N SER A 167 -6.42 -7.65 9.44
CA SER A 167 -6.93 -6.88 10.57
C SER A 167 -6.20 -7.29 11.85
N VAL A 168 -5.68 -6.33 12.61
CA VAL A 168 -4.82 -6.56 13.79
C VAL A 168 -5.63 -7.03 15.01
N SER A 169 -6.94 -6.81 14.99
CA SER A 169 -7.93 -7.40 15.90
C SER A 169 -9.29 -7.46 15.21
N GLY A 170 -10.19 -8.38 15.58
CA GLY A 170 -11.48 -8.57 14.90
C GLY A 170 -12.38 -7.33 14.82
N GLU A 171 -12.12 -6.30 15.64
CA GLU A 171 -12.85 -5.03 15.66
C GLU A 171 -12.33 -3.99 14.65
N GLN A 172 -11.11 -4.15 14.12
CA GLN A 172 -10.50 -3.26 13.12
C GLN A 172 -10.65 -3.78 11.68
N ASN A 173 -11.76 -4.44 11.36
CA ASN A 173 -12.01 -5.00 10.04
C ASN A 173 -12.15 -3.95 8.92
N ARG A 174 -12.20 -2.65 9.24
CA ARG A 174 -12.31 -1.53 8.28
C ARG A 174 -11.10 -0.60 8.31
N ALA A 175 -9.90 -1.17 8.22
CA ALA A 175 -8.64 -0.43 8.26
C ALA A 175 -8.43 0.51 7.04
N GLY A 176 -9.15 0.33 5.93
CA GLY A 176 -9.07 1.21 4.76
C GLY A 176 -9.81 2.52 4.97
N PHE A 177 -9.26 3.63 4.49
CA PHE A 177 -9.92 4.94 4.55
C PHE A 177 -9.80 5.70 3.22
N GLN A 178 -10.76 6.58 2.97
CA GLN A 178 -10.74 7.60 1.92
C GLN A 178 -11.33 8.90 2.48
N LEU A 179 -10.59 9.99 2.33
CA LEU A 179 -10.99 11.34 2.69
C LEU A 179 -11.10 12.18 1.43
N ASN A 180 -12.23 12.85 1.25
CA ASN A 180 -12.42 13.85 0.19
C ASN A 180 -12.70 15.20 0.83
N PHE A 181 -12.02 16.26 0.38
CA PHE A 181 -12.08 17.59 0.97
C PHE A 181 -11.78 18.67 -0.08
N SER A 182 -12.16 19.92 0.23
CA SER A 182 -11.69 21.08 -0.55
C SER A 182 -10.26 21.43 -0.13
N THR A 183 -9.35 21.61 -1.08
CA THR A 183 -7.94 21.97 -0.86
C THR A 183 -7.66 23.40 -1.35
N GLY A 184 -6.90 24.14 -0.54
CA GLY A 184 -6.28 25.41 -0.90
C GLY A 184 -4.81 25.26 -1.32
N GLY A 185 -4.28 24.03 -1.32
CA GLY A 185 -2.96 23.69 -1.84
C GLY A 185 -2.14 22.81 -0.90
N ASN A 186 -2.18 23.08 0.41
CA ASN A 186 -1.52 22.25 1.42
C ASN A 186 -2.43 22.09 2.65
N GLU A 187 -2.55 20.86 3.12
CA GLU A 187 -3.43 20.51 4.23
C GLU A 187 -2.73 19.53 5.17
N ASN A 188 -3.23 19.46 6.39
CA ASN A 188 -2.86 18.46 7.37
C ASN A 188 -3.98 17.43 7.48
N ILE A 189 -3.69 16.19 7.13
CA ILE A 189 -4.56 15.05 7.39
C ILE A 189 -4.28 14.56 8.80
N ILE A 190 -5.32 14.53 9.63
CA ILE A 190 -5.20 14.12 11.02
C ILE A 190 -5.86 12.75 11.17
N ILE A 191 -5.11 11.77 11.66
CA ILE A 191 -5.60 10.44 12.03
C ILE A 191 -5.48 10.34 13.55
N TYR A 192 -6.56 10.04 14.25
CA TYR A 192 -6.54 10.08 15.71
C TYR A 192 -7.44 9.04 16.37
N THR A 193 -7.06 8.66 17.58
CA THR A 193 -7.91 8.02 18.58
C THR A 193 -8.16 9.01 19.72
N ASP A 194 -8.75 8.55 20.83
CA ASP A 194 -8.79 9.29 22.09
C ASP A 194 -7.40 9.50 22.73
N LYS A 195 -6.42 8.64 22.40
CA LYS A 195 -5.06 8.66 22.98
C LYS A 195 -3.98 9.14 22.02
N TYR A 196 -4.09 8.78 20.75
CA TYR A 196 -3.04 8.97 19.76
C TYR A 196 -3.47 9.93 18.67
N LYS A 197 -2.52 10.67 18.12
CA LYS A 197 -2.75 11.59 17.01
C LYS A 197 -1.55 11.59 16.07
N GLU A 198 -1.82 11.34 14.81
CA GLU A 198 -0.86 11.43 13.72
C GLU A 198 -1.26 12.53 12.75
N VAL A 199 -0.26 13.23 12.22
CA VAL A 199 -0.45 14.35 11.28
C VAL A 199 0.37 14.10 10.03
N LEU A 200 -0.32 13.86 8.92
CA LEU A 200 0.25 13.69 7.60
C LEU A 200 0.10 15.01 6.83
N ARG A 201 1.19 15.47 6.21
CA ARG A 201 1.15 16.62 5.31
C ARG A 201 0.69 16.19 3.93
N TYR A 202 -0.38 16.81 3.47
CA TYR A 202 -0.87 16.71 2.10
C TYR A 202 -0.42 17.94 1.30
N SER A 203 -0.02 17.71 0.05
CA SER A 203 0.29 18.78 -0.89
C SER A 203 -0.36 18.50 -2.23
N ALA A 204 -1.21 19.42 -2.68
CA ALA A 204 -1.94 19.32 -3.95
C ALA A 204 -0.98 19.15 -5.13
N LYS A 205 0.16 19.88 -5.13
CA LYS A 205 1.19 19.76 -6.17
C LYS A 205 1.84 18.38 -6.22
N ALA A 206 2.07 17.77 -5.05
CA ALA A 206 2.64 16.42 -4.99
C ALA A 206 1.59 15.38 -5.44
N ALA A 207 0.34 15.59 -5.06
CA ALA A 207 -0.79 14.73 -5.43
C ALA A 207 -1.06 14.74 -6.95
N GLN A 208 -1.08 15.91 -7.60
CA GLN A 208 -1.23 16.03 -9.06
C GLN A 208 -0.13 15.25 -9.81
N ARG A 209 1.13 15.37 -9.38
CA ARG A 209 2.25 14.62 -9.98
C ARG A 209 2.14 13.12 -9.79
N MET A 210 1.56 12.68 -8.66
CA MET A 210 1.40 11.26 -8.36
C MET A 210 0.36 10.62 -9.30
N ASP A 211 -0.72 11.33 -9.61
CA ASP A 211 -1.76 10.88 -10.57
C ASP A 211 -1.21 10.79 -12.01
N ASP A 212 -0.46 11.80 -12.46
CA ASP A 212 0.21 11.77 -13.77
C ASP A 212 1.16 10.56 -13.92
N SER A 213 1.76 10.11 -12.82
CA SER A 213 2.67 8.95 -12.82
C SER A 213 1.94 7.59 -12.91
N GLY A 214 0.67 7.51 -12.51
CA GLY A 214 -0.13 6.27 -12.51
C GLY A 214 -0.35 5.71 -13.92
N PHE A 215 -0.65 6.58 -14.88
CA PHE A 215 -0.81 6.19 -16.30
C PHE A 215 0.52 5.71 -16.90
N SER A 216 1.63 6.36 -16.55
CA SER A 216 2.97 5.96 -17.01
C SER A 216 3.41 4.60 -16.46
N ARG A 217 3.04 4.26 -15.21
CA ARG A 217 3.28 2.93 -14.61
C ARG A 217 2.39 1.86 -15.24
N MET A 218 1.13 2.19 -15.57
CA MET A 218 0.19 1.28 -16.22
C MET A 218 0.64 0.85 -17.62
N VAL A 219 1.27 1.76 -18.38
CA VAL A 219 1.82 1.49 -19.72
C VAL A 219 3.20 0.79 -19.64
N LYS A 220 4.04 1.14 -18.66
CA LYS A 220 5.38 0.52 -18.48
C LYS A 220 5.36 -0.95 -18.04
N LYS A 221 4.27 -1.44 -17.45
CA LYS A 221 4.09 -2.87 -17.11
C LYS A 221 3.76 -3.76 -18.32
N VAL A 222 3.63 -3.20 -19.51
CA VAL A 222 3.40 -3.97 -20.74
C VAL A 222 4.73 -4.20 -21.44
N ASN A 223 5.28 -5.41 -21.28
CA ASN A 223 6.49 -5.86 -21.99
C ASN A 223 6.32 -5.77 -23.53
N ASP A 224 7.40 -5.65 -24.30
CA ASP A 224 7.36 -5.38 -25.75
C ASP A 224 6.58 -6.46 -26.56
N SER A 225 6.57 -7.70 -26.08
CA SER A 225 5.80 -8.81 -26.64
C SER A 225 4.28 -8.73 -26.33
N SER A 226 3.89 -8.03 -25.26
CA SER A 226 2.50 -7.78 -24.86
C SER A 226 1.90 -6.58 -25.59
N LEU A 227 2.72 -5.60 -26.01
CA LEU A 227 2.32 -4.44 -26.83
C LEU A 227 1.78 -4.84 -28.21
N GLN A 228 2.35 -5.87 -28.85
CA GLN A 228 1.84 -6.37 -30.13
C GLN A 228 0.47 -7.06 -30.00
N ARG A 229 0.25 -7.79 -28.89
CA ARG A 229 -1.05 -8.41 -28.57
C ARG A 229 -2.09 -7.35 -28.22
N LEU A 230 -1.69 -6.29 -27.52
CA LEU A 230 -2.51 -5.12 -27.23
C LEU A 230 -2.89 -4.32 -28.48
N LYS A 231 -1.95 -4.10 -29.41
CA LYS A 231 -2.24 -3.49 -30.73
C LYS A 231 -3.22 -4.33 -31.56
N ARG A 232 -3.08 -5.67 -31.54
CA ARG A 232 -3.99 -6.59 -32.24
C ARG A 232 -5.38 -6.59 -31.62
N TYR A 233 -5.45 -6.60 -30.29
CA TYR A 233 -6.70 -6.53 -29.52
C TYR A 233 -7.41 -5.18 -29.71
N TYR A 234 -6.65 -4.08 -29.73
CA TYR A 234 -7.14 -2.74 -30.06
C TYR A 234 -7.78 -2.66 -31.44
N LYS A 235 -7.14 -3.24 -32.47
CA LYS A 235 -7.71 -3.29 -33.82
C LYS A 235 -9.01 -4.11 -33.91
N GLN A 236 -9.21 -5.08 -33.03
CA GLN A 236 -10.36 -5.98 -33.05
C GLN A 236 -11.52 -5.52 -32.15
N HIS A 237 -11.23 -4.85 -31.03
CA HIS A 237 -12.21 -4.56 -29.97
C HIS A 237 -12.31 -3.07 -29.59
N GLY A 238 -11.49 -2.21 -30.20
CA GLY A 238 -11.49 -0.77 -29.95
C GLY A 238 -10.84 -0.37 -28.62
N LEU A 239 -10.76 0.94 -28.40
CA LEU A 239 -10.00 1.57 -27.32
C LEU A 239 -10.54 1.13 -25.94
N ILE A 240 -11.85 1.25 -25.72
CA ILE A 240 -12.52 1.00 -24.43
C ILE A 240 -12.29 -0.43 -23.91
N GLN A 241 -12.45 -1.45 -24.77
CA GLN A 241 -12.29 -2.85 -24.35
C GLN A 241 -10.83 -3.23 -24.13
N THR A 242 -9.92 -2.56 -24.82
CA THR A 242 -8.48 -2.72 -24.66
C THR A 242 -8.01 -2.14 -23.33
N PHE A 243 -8.54 -0.96 -22.94
CA PHE A 243 -8.31 -0.37 -21.63
C PHE A 243 -8.89 -1.20 -20.49
N ARG A 244 -10.10 -1.75 -20.63
CA ARG A 244 -10.66 -2.71 -19.64
C ARG A 244 -9.74 -3.90 -19.41
N LYS A 245 -9.14 -4.44 -20.46
CA LYS A 245 -8.21 -5.58 -20.35
C LYS A 245 -6.93 -5.21 -19.62
N VAL A 246 -6.37 -4.02 -19.88
CA VAL A 246 -5.18 -3.51 -19.16
C VAL A 246 -5.49 -3.26 -17.68
N ILE A 247 -6.63 -2.62 -17.39
CA ILE A 247 -7.12 -2.34 -16.04
C ILE A 247 -7.39 -3.63 -15.25
N ASN A 248 -8.02 -4.63 -15.87
CA ASN A 248 -8.31 -5.91 -15.22
C ASN A 248 -7.05 -6.76 -14.98
N THR A 249 -5.98 -6.54 -15.76
CA THR A 249 -4.70 -7.23 -15.56
C THR A 249 -3.85 -6.52 -14.50
N ALA A 250 -3.99 -5.20 -14.37
CA ALA A 250 -3.37 -4.39 -13.32
C ALA A 250 -4.23 -4.38 -12.04
N ARG A 251 -4.09 -5.43 -11.20
CA ARG A 251 -4.76 -5.45 -9.89
C ARG A 251 -4.28 -4.28 -9.01
N GLY A 252 -5.21 -3.63 -8.31
CA GLY A 252 -4.93 -2.56 -7.33
C GLY A 252 -5.50 -1.17 -7.66
N ILE A 253 -6.31 -1.02 -8.70
CA ILE A 253 -6.90 0.27 -9.08
C ILE A 253 -8.23 0.48 -8.34
N ASP A 254 -8.41 1.60 -7.66
CA ASP A 254 -9.69 2.02 -7.04
C ASP A 254 -10.83 2.03 -8.09
N ALA A 255 -12.02 1.59 -7.69
CA ALA A 255 -13.21 1.54 -8.54
C ALA A 255 -13.53 2.90 -9.19
N TYR A 256 -13.24 4.02 -8.52
CA TYR A 256 -13.41 5.35 -9.09
C TYR A 256 -12.39 5.65 -10.19
N HIS A 257 -11.11 5.34 -9.98
CA HIS A 257 -10.09 5.53 -11.01
C HIS A 257 -10.31 4.60 -12.21
N GLN A 258 -10.79 3.36 -11.97
CA GLN A 258 -11.26 2.47 -13.03
C GLN A 258 -12.42 3.10 -13.80
N TRP A 259 -13.42 3.66 -13.11
CA TRP A 259 -14.55 4.32 -13.76
C TRP A 259 -14.12 5.55 -14.56
N PHE A 260 -13.28 6.42 -13.99
CA PHE A 260 -12.76 7.62 -14.64
C PHE A 260 -11.98 7.27 -15.92
N LEU A 261 -11.08 6.29 -15.87
CA LEU A 261 -10.32 5.84 -17.04
C LEU A 261 -11.21 5.21 -18.13
N LEU A 262 -12.32 4.58 -17.76
CA LEU A 262 -13.28 4.00 -18.71
C LEU A 262 -14.18 5.04 -19.38
N HIS A 263 -14.35 6.20 -18.76
CA HIS A 263 -15.23 7.27 -19.22
C HIS A 263 -14.47 8.52 -19.68
N LYS A 264 -13.13 8.54 -19.57
CA LYS A 264 -12.28 9.61 -20.09
C LYS A 264 -12.46 9.69 -21.60
N THR A 265 -13.06 10.79 -22.05
CA THR A 265 -13.30 11.07 -23.46
C THR A 265 -11.95 11.14 -24.18
N GLY A 266 -11.78 10.33 -25.24
CA GLY A 266 -10.54 10.29 -25.99
C GLY A 266 -10.25 11.64 -26.66
N GLU A 267 -8.98 11.98 -26.89
CA GLU A 267 -8.57 13.24 -27.54
C GLU A 267 -9.26 13.49 -28.89
N LYS A 268 -9.66 12.43 -29.61
CA LYS A 268 -10.45 12.54 -30.83
C LYS A 268 -11.87 13.04 -30.60
N GLU A 269 -12.51 12.64 -29.50
CA GLU A 269 -13.84 13.09 -29.10
C GLU A 269 -13.79 14.52 -28.56
N LEU A 270 -12.73 14.87 -27.82
CA LEU A 270 -12.47 16.23 -27.35
C LEU A 270 -12.19 17.20 -28.52
N LYS A 271 -11.49 16.74 -29.58
CA LYS A 271 -11.33 17.54 -30.81
C LYS A 271 -12.66 17.74 -31.53
N ARG A 272 -13.49 16.70 -31.60
CA ARG A 272 -14.81 16.77 -32.25
C ARG A 272 -15.79 17.71 -31.51
N GLN A 273 -15.73 17.73 -30.17
CA GLN A 273 -16.49 18.67 -29.33
C GLN A 273 -15.95 20.11 -29.34
N ARG A 274 -14.68 20.31 -29.73
CA ARG A 274 -14.12 21.65 -29.96
C ARG A 274 -14.44 22.21 -31.33
N GLU A 275 -14.83 21.35 -32.27
CA GLU A 275 -15.21 21.70 -33.64
C GLU A 275 -16.74 21.83 -33.83
N THR A 276 -17.53 21.63 -32.76
CA THR A 276 -18.99 21.87 -32.71
C THR A 276 -19.27 22.98 -31.71
#